data_AF-A0A7S0VYV3-F1
#
_entry.id   AF-A0A7S0VYV3-F1
#
_cell.length_a   1.000
_cell.length_b   1.000
_cell.length_c   1.000
_cell.angle_alpha   90.00
_cell.angle_beta   90.00
_cell.angle_gamma   90.00
#
_symmetry.space_group_name_H-M   'P 1'
#
loop_
_entity.id
_entity.type
_entity.pdbx_description
1 polymer ?
#
loop_
_entity_poly.entity_id
_entity_poly.type
_entity_poly.pdbx_seq_one_letter_code
_entity_poly.pdbx_strand_id
1 'polypeptide(L)'
;AVECAIGSHHKIDASYLSPHVNLASRLEAATKQYGVPILISGETHLLLPHNVKLLCRIVDRVTVKGSNNPMCLFTYDAPSLLCNHGDVPDDQITSPEALGMSEFWDAVKPETSETFRTTWAKAMVNYLGGIKGETANWQAAAIYLERCRDMRPNDGPTRAIQDAMVSMSGEDGSAPADWPGYRALTDK
;
A
#
# COMPACT_ATOMS: atom_id res chain seq x y z
N ALA A 1 -21.28 -6.22 8.44
CA ALA A 1 -20.54 -7.40 8.90
C ALA A 1 -21.26 -8.01 10.10
N VAL A 2 -20.98 -9.26 10.44
CA VAL A 2 -21.67 -9.97 11.53
C VAL A 2 -20.65 -10.44 12.57
N GLU A 3 -20.84 -10.03 13.81
CA GLU A 3 -20.20 -10.60 15.00
C GLU A 3 -21.07 -11.74 15.50
N CYS A 4 -20.52 -12.94 15.63
CA CYS A 4 -21.30 -14.08 16.10
C CYS A 4 -20.44 -15.13 16.81
N ALA A 5 -21.12 -15.93 17.63
CA ALA A 5 -20.58 -17.17 18.15
C ALA A 5 -20.74 -18.27 17.08
N ILE A 6 -19.64 -18.88 16.64
CA ILE A 6 -19.63 -19.98 15.67
C ILE A 6 -19.05 -21.23 16.34
N GLY A 7 -19.69 -22.37 16.09
CA GLY A 7 -19.20 -23.65 16.58
C GLY A 7 -20.28 -24.69 16.72
N SER A 8 -20.05 -25.66 17.61
CA SER A 8 -20.97 -26.73 17.96
C SER A 8 -21.21 -26.73 19.47
N HIS A 9 -22.06 -27.66 19.96
CA HIS A 9 -22.27 -27.86 21.39
C HIS A 9 -20.97 -28.13 22.18
N HIS A 10 -19.92 -28.65 21.55
CA HIS A 10 -18.67 -29.02 22.21
C HIS A 10 -17.63 -27.90 22.22
N LYS A 11 -17.69 -26.96 21.29
CA LYS A 11 -16.74 -25.85 21.15
C LYS A 11 -17.39 -24.71 20.40
N ILE A 12 -17.34 -23.52 21.00
CA ILE A 12 -17.83 -22.27 20.45
C ILE A 12 -16.67 -21.26 20.47
N ASP A 13 -16.54 -20.48 19.40
CA ASP A 13 -15.57 -19.40 19.24
C ASP A 13 -16.29 -18.11 18.81
N ALA A 14 -15.84 -16.97 19.32
CA ALA A 14 -16.28 -15.68 18.83
C ALA A 14 -15.63 -15.42 17.46
N SER A 15 -16.43 -15.02 16.48
CA SER A 15 -16.01 -14.86 15.10
C SER A 15 -16.62 -13.61 14.46
N TYR A 16 -15.98 -13.16 13.37
CA TYR A 16 -16.42 -12.05 12.55
C TYR A 16 -16.58 -12.52 11.10
N LEU A 17 -17.78 -12.36 10.54
CA LEU A 17 -18.06 -12.70 9.15
C LEU A 17 -18.26 -11.42 8.34
N SER A 18 -17.34 -11.20 7.40
CA SER A 18 -17.37 -10.04 6.50
C SER A 18 -16.53 -10.31 5.26
N PRO A 19 -16.91 -9.76 4.09
CA PRO A 19 -16.02 -9.68 2.93
C PRO A 19 -14.67 -9.04 3.28
N HIS A 20 -14.65 -8.11 4.24
CA HIS A 20 -13.43 -7.43 4.68
C HIS A 20 -12.45 -8.35 5.43
N VAL A 21 -12.90 -9.44 6.05
CA VAL A 21 -11.99 -10.44 6.67
C VAL A 21 -11.17 -11.15 5.60
N ASN A 22 -11.82 -11.54 4.50
CA ASN A 22 -11.13 -12.12 3.36
C ASN A 22 -10.21 -11.10 2.67
N LEU A 23 -10.63 -9.84 2.57
CA LEU A 23 -9.78 -8.77 2.05
C LEU A 23 -8.52 -8.60 2.90
N ALA A 24 -8.64 -8.56 4.23
CA ALA A 24 -7.49 -8.43 5.13
C ALA A 24 -6.48 -9.57 4.94
N SER A 25 -6.95 -10.82 4.83
CA SER A 25 -6.09 -11.97 4.53
C SER A 25 -5.39 -11.85 3.16
N ARG A 26 -6.09 -11.33 2.14
CA ARG A 26 -5.48 -11.09 0.82
C ARG A 26 -4.42 -9.99 0.85
N LEU A 27 -4.67 -8.91 1.60
CA LEU A 27 -3.70 -7.83 1.77
C LEU A 27 -2.46 -8.32 2.51
N GLU A 28 -2.61 -9.14 3.55
CA GLU A 28 -1.46 -9.81 4.18
C GLU A 28 -0.69 -10.65 3.17
N ALA A 29 -1.36 -11.50 2.39
CA ALA A 29 -0.66 -12.33 1.41
C ALA A 29 0.09 -11.48 0.36
N ALA A 30 -0.54 -10.40 -0.10
CA ALA A 30 0.03 -9.48 -1.08
C ALA A 30 1.26 -8.71 -0.57
N THR A 31 1.47 -8.59 0.75
CA THR A 31 2.68 -7.98 1.31
C THR A 31 3.96 -8.61 0.74
N LYS A 32 3.94 -9.93 0.49
CA LYS A 32 5.05 -10.70 -0.09
C LYS A 32 5.36 -10.28 -1.52
N GLN A 33 4.32 -9.98 -2.30
CA GLN A 33 4.44 -9.53 -3.69
C GLN A 33 5.02 -8.12 -3.76
N TYR A 34 4.57 -7.23 -2.86
CA TYR A 34 5.02 -5.85 -2.81
C TYR A 34 6.26 -5.63 -1.93
N GLY A 35 6.75 -6.65 -1.22
CA GLY A 35 7.94 -6.57 -0.36
C GLY A 35 7.84 -5.51 0.74
N VAL A 36 6.67 -5.36 1.36
CA VAL A 36 6.41 -4.39 2.44
C VAL A 36 5.87 -5.11 3.67
N PRO A 37 6.05 -4.58 4.90
CA PRO A 37 5.54 -5.23 6.10
C PRO A 37 4.00 -5.11 6.25
N ILE A 38 3.39 -4.09 5.66
CA ILE A 38 1.95 -3.83 5.78
C ILE A 38 1.39 -3.25 4.49
N LEU A 39 0.18 -3.70 4.12
CA LEU A 39 -0.63 -3.08 3.09
C LEU A 39 -1.96 -2.62 3.70
N ILE A 40 -2.37 -1.42 3.31
CA ILE A 40 -3.56 -0.74 3.81
C ILE A 40 -4.51 -0.52 2.63
N SER A 41 -5.77 -0.88 2.79
CA SER A 41 -6.81 -0.60 1.79
C SER A 41 -7.08 0.90 1.69
N GLY A 42 -7.54 1.37 0.53
CA GLY A 42 -7.97 2.76 0.37
C GLY A 42 -9.03 3.18 1.38
N GLU A 43 -9.97 2.30 1.72
CA GLU A 43 -11.01 2.56 2.72
C GLU A 43 -10.42 2.76 4.11
N THR A 44 -9.52 1.88 4.55
CA THR A 44 -8.83 2.03 5.84
C THR A 44 -7.94 3.27 5.86
N HIS A 45 -7.23 3.55 4.75
CA HIS A 45 -6.41 4.75 4.62
C HIS A 45 -7.24 6.03 4.78
N LEU A 46 -8.49 6.08 4.28
CA LEU A 46 -9.37 7.25 4.45
C LEU A 46 -9.73 7.52 5.91
N LEU A 47 -9.75 6.49 6.75
CA LEU A 47 -10.05 6.61 8.18
C LEU A 47 -8.83 7.05 9.01
N LEU A 48 -7.62 7.05 8.43
CA LEU A 48 -6.42 7.46 9.15
C LEU A 48 -6.41 8.99 9.41
N PRO A 49 -5.84 9.42 10.55
CA PRO A 49 -5.51 10.82 10.80
C PRO A 49 -4.63 11.43 9.70
N HIS A 50 -4.74 12.75 9.49
CA HIS A 50 -4.02 13.44 8.41
C HIS A 50 -2.50 13.28 8.50
N ASN A 51 -1.92 13.44 9.69
CA ASN A 51 -0.49 13.22 9.94
C ASN A 51 -0.03 11.79 9.58
N VAL A 52 -0.83 10.77 9.90
CA VAL A 52 -0.53 9.37 9.53
C VAL A 52 -0.64 9.13 8.02
N LYS A 53 -1.60 9.78 7.35
CA LYS A 53 -1.71 9.72 5.88
C LYS A 53 -0.47 10.27 5.18
N LEU A 54 0.20 11.28 5.75
CA LEU A 54 1.46 11.82 5.19
C LEU A 54 2.63 10.82 5.23
N LEU A 55 2.56 9.84 6.12
CA LEU A 55 3.50 8.70 6.19
C LEU A 55 3.07 7.55 5.28
N CYS A 56 1.93 7.64 4.60
CA CYS A 56 1.49 6.61 3.68
C CYS A 56 1.88 7.00 2.25
N ARG A 57 2.24 6.00 1.44
CA ARG A 57 2.38 6.15 -0.01
C ARG A 57 1.50 5.14 -0.73
N ILE A 58 0.93 5.56 -1.86
CA ILE A 58 0.22 4.64 -2.74
C ILE A 58 1.21 3.62 -3.29
N VAL A 59 0.84 2.34 -3.22
CA VAL A 59 1.61 1.22 -3.74
C VAL A 59 1.12 0.85 -5.13
N ASP A 60 -0.19 0.72 -5.30
CA ASP A 60 -0.82 0.30 -6.56
C ASP A 60 -2.32 0.62 -6.55
N ARG A 61 -2.98 0.41 -7.69
CA ARG A 61 -4.43 0.29 -7.79
C ARG A 61 -4.77 -1.06 -8.39
N VAL A 62 -5.55 -1.85 -7.65
CA VAL A 62 -5.84 -3.24 -8.05
C VAL A 62 -7.31 -3.61 -7.90
N THR A 63 -7.74 -4.60 -8.68
CA THR A 63 -8.95 -5.38 -8.39
C THR A 63 -8.59 -6.65 -7.66
N VAL A 64 -9.46 -7.10 -6.76
CA VAL A 64 -9.29 -8.35 -6.02
C VAL A 64 -10.29 -9.38 -6.51
N LYS A 65 -9.92 -10.66 -6.45
CA LYS A 65 -10.81 -11.75 -6.86
C LYS A 65 -12.15 -11.66 -6.13
N GLY A 66 -13.24 -11.60 -6.90
CA GLY A 66 -14.61 -11.44 -6.38
C GLY A 66 -15.10 -9.99 -6.31
N SER A 67 -14.28 -9.00 -6.66
CA SER A 67 -14.69 -7.60 -6.79
C SER A 67 -14.14 -6.99 -8.09
N ASN A 68 -15.03 -6.43 -8.91
CA ASN A 68 -14.65 -5.66 -10.09
C ASN A 68 -14.37 -4.18 -9.76
N ASN A 69 -14.58 -3.76 -8.51
CA ASN A 69 -14.30 -2.38 -8.11
C ASN A 69 -12.80 -2.24 -7.77
N PRO A 70 -12.04 -1.40 -8.50
CA PRO A 70 -10.64 -1.17 -8.20
C PRO A 70 -10.47 -0.44 -6.87
N MET A 71 -9.43 -0.81 -6.13
CA MET A 71 -9.06 -0.20 -4.86
C MET A 71 -7.60 0.21 -4.87
N CYS A 72 -7.30 1.36 -4.27
CA CYS A 72 -5.91 1.76 -4.03
C CYS A 72 -5.34 0.97 -2.85
N LEU A 73 -4.08 0.57 -2.98
CA LEU A 73 -3.26 0.00 -1.91
C LEU A 73 -2.27 1.04 -1.43
N PHE A 74 -2.05 1.09 -0.13
CA PHE A 74 -1.08 1.97 0.51
C PHE A 74 -0.12 1.15 1.36
N THR A 75 1.10 1.64 1.53
CA THR A 75 2.03 1.16 2.56
C THR A 75 2.34 2.30 3.50
N TYR A 76 2.68 1.94 4.73
CA TYR A 76 3.14 2.86 5.75
C TYR A 76 4.67 2.97 5.68
N ASP A 77 5.17 4.18 5.52
CA ASP A 77 6.60 4.54 5.49
C ASP A 77 6.98 5.10 6.85
N ALA A 78 7.09 4.20 7.83
CA ALA A 78 7.53 4.53 9.17
C ALA A 78 8.81 3.76 9.47
N PRO A 79 9.65 4.30 10.36
CA PRO A 79 10.89 3.64 10.71
C PRO A 79 10.55 2.30 11.33
N SER A 80 11.44 1.33 11.16
CA SER A 80 11.33 0.06 11.87
C SER A 80 11.28 0.38 13.36
N LEU A 81 10.09 0.31 13.96
CA LEU A 81 9.95 0.43 15.40
C LEU A 81 10.70 -0.79 15.95
N LEU A 82 11.86 -0.53 16.56
CA LEU A 82 12.64 -1.55 17.23
C LEU A 82 11.79 -2.04 18.39
N CYS A 83 11.03 -3.11 18.17
CA CYS A 83 10.42 -3.84 19.26
C CYS A 83 11.56 -4.51 20.04
N ASN A 84 11.97 -3.89 21.14
CA ASN A 84 12.91 -4.50 22.06
C ASN A 84 12.17 -5.59 22.82
N HIS A 85 12.28 -6.84 22.35
CA HIS A 85 11.82 -8.04 23.06
C HIS A 85 10.32 -8.10 23.43
N GLY A 86 9.45 -7.36 22.72
CA GLY A 86 8.02 -7.35 22.97
C GLY A 86 7.57 -6.41 24.09
N ASP A 87 8.48 -5.64 24.68
CA ASP A 87 8.13 -4.51 25.53
C ASP A 87 7.57 -3.39 24.63
N VAL A 88 6.25 -3.38 24.47
CA VAL A 88 5.52 -2.20 24.01
C VAL A 88 5.42 -1.30 25.24
N PRO A 89 6.03 -0.10 25.24
CA PRO A 89 5.80 0.85 26.32
C PRO A 89 4.31 1.00 26.52
N ASP A 90 3.83 0.94 27.77
CA ASP A 90 2.43 1.27 28.08
C ASP A 90 2.06 2.54 27.31
N ASP A 91 0.92 2.51 26.62
CA ASP A 91 0.41 3.63 25.83
C ASP A 91 0.40 4.87 26.74
N GLN A 92 1.47 5.66 26.74
CA GLN A 92 1.42 7.01 27.22
C GLN A 92 0.66 7.73 26.13
N ILE A 93 -0.67 7.75 26.29
CA ILE A 93 -1.63 8.37 25.38
C ILE A 93 -1.29 9.87 25.31
N THR A 94 -0.32 10.23 24.49
CA THR A 94 -0.43 11.43 23.69
C THR A 94 -1.18 10.99 22.46
N SER A 95 -2.48 11.34 22.39
CA SER A 95 -3.23 11.13 21.15
C SER A 95 -2.40 11.74 20.00
N PRO A 96 -2.28 11.09 18.84
CA PRO A 96 -1.59 11.66 17.69
C PRO A 96 -2.15 13.03 17.26
N GLU A 97 -3.36 13.34 17.72
CA GLU A 97 -4.07 14.61 17.56
C GLU A 97 -3.53 15.72 18.48
N ALA A 98 -2.92 15.36 19.61
CA ALA A 98 -2.37 16.28 20.61
C ALA A 98 -0.91 16.67 20.35
N LEU A 99 -0.20 15.96 19.48
CA LEU A 99 1.17 16.29 19.07
C LEU A 99 1.15 17.32 17.94
N GLY A 100 1.93 18.39 18.09
CA GLY A 100 2.19 19.31 17.00
C GLY A 100 2.84 18.58 15.82
N MET A 101 2.69 19.11 14.59
CA MET A 101 3.25 18.48 13.39
C MET A 101 4.77 18.21 13.53
N SER A 102 5.51 19.12 14.17
CA SER A 102 6.95 18.94 14.44
C SER A 102 7.22 17.73 15.35
N GLU A 103 6.54 17.66 16.49
CA GLU A 103 6.71 16.60 17.49
C GLU A 103 6.33 15.22 16.93
N PHE A 104 5.31 15.18 16.07
CA PHE A 104 4.92 13.96 15.35
C PHE A 104 6.04 13.47 14.42
N TRP A 105 6.67 14.34 13.63
CA TRP A 105 7.77 13.95 12.73
C TRP A 105 9.06 13.65 13.46
N ASP A 106 9.29 14.27 14.62
CA ASP A 106 10.41 13.96 15.50
C ASP A 106 10.26 12.56 16.12
N ALA A 107 9.03 12.18 16.49
CA ALA A 107 8.71 10.86 17.03
C ALA A 107 8.62 9.77 15.95
N VAL A 108 8.13 10.10 14.74
CA VAL A 108 7.81 9.14 13.67
C VAL A 108 8.40 9.60 12.34
N LYS A 109 9.73 9.62 12.27
CA LYS A 109 10.46 10.05 11.08
C LYS A 109 10.36 9.04 9.93
N PRO A 110 9.93 9.43 8.72
CA PRO A 110 9.78 8.51 7.60
C PRO A 110 11.12 7.92 7.21
N GLU A 111 11.10 6.65 6.80
CA GLU A 111 12.31 5.93 6.42
C GLU A 111 12.83 6.42 5.07
N THR A 112 11.92 6.79 4.16
CA THR A 112 12.30 7.32 2.85
C THR A 112 12.68 8.81 2.88
N SER A 113 13.48 9.24 1.92
CA SER A 113 13.77 10.66 1.71
C SER A 113 12.59 11.37 1.02
N GLU A 114 12.52 12.70 1.19
CA GLU A 114 11.53 13.52 0.47
C GLU A 114 11.71 13.43 -1.06
N THR A 115 12.96 13.37 -1.52
CA THR A 115 13.28 13.17 -2.95
C THR A 115 12.77 11.84 -3.48
N PHE A 116 12.85 10.77 -2.67
CA PHE A 116 12.27 9.48 -3.01
C PHE A 116 10.74 9.60 -3.11
N ARG A 117 10.07 10.15 -2.09
CA ARG A 117 8.60 10.25 -2.08
C ARG A 117 8.05 11.05 -3.25
N THR A 118 8.67 12.18 -3.56
CA THR A 118 8.26 13.04 -4.68
C THR A 118 8.51 12.37 -6.04
N THR A 119 9.60 11.63 -6.19
CA THR A 119 9.90 10.85 -7.40
C THR A 119 8.93 9.68 -7.55
N TRP A 120 8.63 8.97 -6.46
CA TRP A 120 7.66 7.89 -6.41
C TRP A 120 6.25 8.36 -6.79
N ALA A 121 5.81 9.50 -6.24
CA ALA A 121 4.52 10.09 -6.61
C ALA A 121 4.42 10.37 -8.11
N LYS A 122 5.50 10.91 -8.72
CA LYS A 122 5.56 11.12 -10.18
C LYS A 122 5.51 9.81 -10.95
N ALA A 123 6.23 8.78 -10.51
CA ALA A 123 6.16 7.45 -11.12
C ALA A 123 4.73 6.92 -11.12
N MET A 124 4.05 6.96 -9.98
CA MET A 124 2.69 6.41 -9.83
C MET A 124 1.63 7.18 -10.61
N VAL A 125 1.75 8.52 -10.70
CA VAL A 125 0.86 9.32 -11.56
C VAL A 125 0.99 8.90 -13.02
N ASN A 126 2.21 8.71 -13.51
CA ASN A 126 2.46 8.31 -14.90
C ASN A 126 2.10 6.83 -15.16
N TYR A 127 2.29 5.94 -14.19
CA TYR A 127 1.92 4.53 -14.31
C TYR A 127 0.39 4.35 -14.30
N LEU A 128 -0.31 4.95 -13.34
CA LEU A 128 -1.76 4.81 -13.21
C LEU A 128 -2.52 5.62 -14.25
N GLY A 129 -2.04 6.81 -14.62
CA GLY A 129 -2.64 7.59 -15.70
C GLY A 129 -4.04 8.13 -15.43
N GLY A 130 -4.42 8.38 -14.18
CA GLY A 130 -5.74 8.90 -13.83
C GLY A 130 -6.69 7.83 -13.30
N ILE A 131 -8.00 8.04 -13.45
CA ILE A 131 -9.01 7.08 -12.90
C ILE A 131 -9.23 5.92 -13.88
N LYS A 132 -9.12 6.18 -15.19
CA LYS A 132 -9.34 5.22 -16.28
C LYS A 132 -8.08 4.97 -17.12
N GLY A 133 -6.90 5.38 -16.64
CA GLY A 133 -5.64 5.22 -17.38
C GLY A 133 -5.45 6.20 -18.53
N GLU A 134 -6.32 7.20 -18.67
CA GLU A 134 -6.37 8.15 -19.79
C GLU A 134 -5.10 8.99 -20.02
N THR A 135 -4.25 9.13 -19.01
CA THR A 135 -3.01 9.90 -19.04
C THR A 135 -1.79 9.05 -18.73
N ALA A 136 -1.90 7.72 -18.86
CA ALA A 136 -0.79 6.83 -18.56
C ALA A 136 0.37 7.07 -19.52
N ASN A 137 1.57 7.22 -18.96
CA ASN A 137 2.81 7.39 -19.69
C ASN A 137 3.87 6.46 -19.07
N TRP A 138 3.86 5.20 -19.52
CA TRP A 138 4.70 4.16 -18.94
C TRP A 138 6.19 4.39 -19.19
N GLN A 139 6.57 5.07 -20.27
CA GLN A 139 7.95 5.48 -20.50
C GLN A 139 8.44 6.50 -19.46
N ALA A 140 7.62 7.52 -19.16
CA ALA A 140 7.93 8.46 -18.09
C ALA A 140 7.93 7.77 -16.71
N ALA A 141 6.96 6.87 -16.47
CA ALA A 141 6.90 6.08 -15.24
C ALA A 141 8.18 5.25 -15.05
N ALA A 142 8.67 4.58 -16.09
CA ALA A 142 9.88 3.77 -16.05
C ALA A 142 11.11 4.60 -15.64
N ILE A 143 11.28 5.80 -16.18
CA ILE A 143 12.37 6.73 -15.81
C ILE A 143 12.31 7.10 -14.33
N TYR A 144 11.12 7.42 -13.82
CA TYR A 144 10.97 7.76 -12.40
C TYR A 144 11.17 6.54 -11.49
N LEU A 145 10.72 5.35 -11.91
CA LEU A 145 10.93 4.09 -11.17
C LEU A 145 12.41 3.71 -11.13
N GLU A 146 13.16 3.93 -12.20
CA GLU A 146 14.61 3.73 -12.22
C GLU A 146 15.31 4.63 -11.21
N ARG A 147 14.94 5.92 -11.15
CA ARG A 147 15.45 6.84 -10.11
C ARG A 147 15.07 6.41 -8.70
N CYS A 148 13.84 5.90 -8.50
CA CYS A 148 13.42 5.33 -7.20
C CYS A 148 14.29 4.13 -6.83
N ARG A 149 14.61 3.26 -7.79
CA ARG A 149 15.48 2.10 -7.60
C ARG A 149 16.91 2.51 -7.25
N ASP A 150 17.45 3.55 -7.89
CA ASP A 150 18.78 4.08 -7.56
C ASP A 150 18.84 4.62 -6.12
N MET A 151 17.79 5.33 -5.69
CA MET A 151 17.70 5.87 -4.32
C MET A 151 17.46 4.78 -3.27
N ARG A 152 16.68 3.74 -3.60
CA ARG A 152 16.32 2.66 -2.69
C ARG A 152 16.24 1.31 -3.42
N PRO A 153 17.38 0.61 -3.61
CA PRO A 153 17.43 -0.63 -4.39
C PRO A 153 16.57 -1.78 -3.85
N ASN A 154 16.30 -1.77 -2.54
CA ASN A 154 15.50 -2.79 -1.85
C ASN A 154 14.02 -2.40 -1.71
N ASP A 155 13.56 -1.36 -2.42
CA ASP A 155 12.16 -0.95 -2.38
C ASP A 155 11.26 -1.95 -3.10
N GLY A 156 10.51 -2.73 -2.33
CA GLY A 156 9.61 -3.75 -2.85
C GLY A 156 8.56 -3.20 -3.82
N PRO A 157 7.85 -2.10 -3.50
CA PRO A 157 6.85 -1.52 -4.41
C PRO A 157 7.43 -1.08 -5.75
N THR A 158 8.61 -0.45 -5.75
CA THR A 158 9.30 -0.07 -6.99
C THR A 158 9.53 -1.28 -7.89
N ARG A 159 10.05 -2.38 -7.35
CA ARG A 159 10.24 -3.62 -8.10
C ARG A 159 8.90 -4.21 -8.57
N ALA A 160 7.89 -4.25 -7.71
CA ALA A 160 6.58 -4.83 -8.03
C ALA A 160 5.82 -4.07 -9.14
N ILE A 161 6.04 -2.76 -9.27
CA ILE A 161 5.49 -1.98 -10.38
C ILE A 161 6.31 -2.19 -11.65
N GLN A 162 7.64 -2.19 -11.56
CA GLN A 162 8.52 -2.48 -12.71
C GLN A 162 8.23 -3.85 -13.32
N ASP A 163 8.16 -4.90 -12.49
CA ASP A 163 7.89 -6.27 -12.95
C ASP A 163 6.53 -6.36 -13.67
N ALA A 164 5.53 -5.65 -13.16
CA ALA A 164 4.22 -5.65 -13.78
C ALA A 164 4.20 -4.89 -15.11
N MET A 165 4.86 -3.73 -15.16
CA MET A 165 5.02 -2.97 -16.41
C MET A 165 5.69 -3.85 -17.47
N VAL A 166 6.79 -4.53 -17.14
CA VAL A 166 7.48 -5.46 -18.05
C VAL A 166 6.57 -6.60 -18.50
N SER A 167 5.73 -7.13 -17.60
CA SER A 167 4.82 -8.24 -17.94
C SER A 167 3.63 -7.83 -18.82
N MET A 168 3.30 -6.54 -18.87
CA MET A 168 2.11 -6.01 -19.51
C MET A 168 2.38 -5.09 -20.70
N SER A 169 3.59 -4.54 -20.81
CA SER A 169 3.94 -3.56 -21.83
C SER A 169 4.02 -4.18 -23.22
N GLY A 170 3.73 -3.39 -24.25
CA GLY A 170 4.09 -3.72 -25.63
C GLY A 170 5.60 -3.75 -25.85
N GLU A 171 6.03 -4.08 -27.07
CA GLU A 171 7.46 -4.10 -27.47
C GLU A 171 8.16 -2.74 -27.29
N ASP A 172 7.38 -1.65 -27.28
CA ASP A 172 7.85 -0.27 -27.13
C ASP A 172 7.84 0.25 -25.68
N GLY A 173 7.52 -0.61 -24.70
CA GLY A 173 7.43 -0.23 -23.29
C GLY A 173 6.23 0.67 -22.96
N SER A 174 5.28 0.83 -23.88
CA SER A 174 4.04 1.58 -23.64
C SER A 174 3.05 0.80 -22.79
N ALA A 175 2.11 1.54 -22.18
CA ALA A 175 0.97 0.93 -21.51
C ALA A 175 0.09 0.16 -22.52
N PRO A 176 -0.59 -0.92 -22.09
CA PRO A 176 -1.64 -1.55 -22.90
C PRO A 176 -2.63 -0.51 -23.43
N ALA A 177 -3.12 -0.69 -24.66
CA ALA A 177 -4.07 0.23 -25.29
C ALA A 177 -5.37 0.39 -24.49
N ASP A 178 -5.74 -0.62 -23.70
CA ASP A 178 -6.92 -0.68 -22.84
C ASP A 178 -6.59 -0.53 -21.34
N TRP A 179 -5.40 0.02 -21.00
CA TRP A 179 -4.97 0.19 -19.62
C TRP A 179 -5.99 1.01 -18.82
N PRO A 180 -6.68 0.42 -17.82
CA PRO A 180 -7.77 1.09 -17.14
C PRO A 180 -7.29 1.88 -15.91
N GLY A 181 -5.98 2.02 -15.72
CA GLY A 181 -5.38 2.65 -14.54
C GLY A 181 -5.36 1.76 -13.29
N TYR A 182 -5.48 0.45 -13.47
CA TYR A 182 -5.34 -0.56 -12.42
C TYR A 182 -5.07 -1.94 -13.03
N ARG A 183 -4.62 -2.90 -12.21
CA ARG A 183 -4.41 -4.30 -12.62
C ARG A 183 -5.11 -5.29 -11.69
N ALA A 184 -5.22 -6.55 -12.09
CA ALA A 184 -5.69 -7.59 -11.18
C ALA A 184 -4.59 -7.94 -10.16
N LEU A 185 -4.96 -8.04 -8.88
CA LEU A 185 -4.08 -8.59 -7.85
C LEU A 185 -4.00 -10.10 -8.03
N THR A 186 -2.82 -10.61 -8.41
CA THR A 186 -2.61 -12.05 -8.62
C THR A 186 -2.44 -12.77 -7.29
N ASP A 187 -2.97 -13.98 -7.16
CA ASP A 187 -2.65 -14.88 -6.05
C ASP A 187 -1.27 -15.52 -6.37
N LYS A 188 -0.15 -14.89 -5.99
CA LYS A 188 1.17 -15.56 -5.94
C LYS A 188 1.47 -15.97 -4.52
#